data_AF-A0A1G8SUC8-F1
#
_entry.id   AF-A0A1G8SUC8-F1
#
_cell.length_a   1.000
_cell.length_b   1.000
_cell.length_c   1.000
_cell.angle_alpha   90.00
_cell.angle_beta   90.00
_cell.angle_gamma   90.00
#
_symmetry.space_group_name_H-M   'P 1'
#
loop_
_entity.id
_entity.type
_entity.pdbx_description
1 polymer ?
#
loop_
_entity_poly.entity_id
_entity_poly.type
_entity_poly.pdbx_seq_one_letter_code
_entity_poly.pdbx_strand_id
1 'polypeptide(L)'
;MLLSEAWEKYQSDKRIEGYSPLTLKMYGFQCDLLRRYFGDTLMGDLTTENLKQYLIEAGGHLKPSSLGHRVRFIKSFFKWTHEEGFILNSSSTVARQTKSRRWA
;
A
#
# COMPACT_ATOMS: atom_id res chain seq x y z
N MET A 1 -6.12 -0.80 10.26
CA MET A 1 -6.69 -1.15 8.95
C MET A 1 -5.93 -2.36 8.45
N LEU A 2 -6.67 -3.40 8.06
CA LEU A 2 -6.07 -4.60 7.47
C LEU A 2 -5.50 -4.31 6.09
N LEU A 3 -4.57 -5.14 5.62
CA LEU A 3 -3.96 -5.01 4.30
C LEU A 3 -5.01 -5.08 3.18
N SER A 4 -6.01 -5.96 3.30
CA SER A 4 -7.14 -6.09 2.39
C SER A 4 -8.01 -4.82 2.33
N GLU A 5 -8.42 -4.29 3.49
CA GLU A 5 -9.19 -3.05 3.59
C GLU A 5 -8.42 -1.85 3.02
N ALA A 6 -7.11 -1.80 3.28
CA ALA A 6 -6.23 -0.76 2.76
C ALA A 6 -6.19 -0.79 1.23
N TRP A 7 -6.14 -1.98 0.63
CA TRP A 7 -6.16 -2.16 -0.81
C TRP A 7 -7.45 -1.66 -1.44
N GLU A 8 -8.62 -1.99 -0.87
CA GLU A 8 -9.92 -1.56 -1.43
C GLU A 8 -10.06 -0.04 -1.47
N LYS A 9 -9.64 0.64 -0.40
CA LYS A 9 -9.63 2.11 -0.32
C LYS A 9 -8.62 2.71 -1.27
N TYR A 10 -7.38 2.20 -1.29
CA TYR A 10 -6.36 2.65 -2.22
C TYR A 10 -6.80 2.51 -3.67
N GLN A 11 -7.39 1.37 -4.04
CA GLN A 11 -7.88 1.11 -5.40
C GLN A 11 -8.97 2.11 -5.80
N SER A 12 -9.87 2.45 -4.87
CA SER A 12 -10.94 3.42 -5.08
C SER A 12 -10.38 4.82 -5.31
N ASP A 13 -9.46 5.27 -4.46
CA ASP A 13 -8.80 6.57 -4.60
C ASP A 13 -8.02 6.68 -5.90
N LYS A 14 -7.23 5.64 -6.24
CA LYS A 14 -6.45 5.62 -7.48
C LYS A 14 -7.30 5.57 -8.73
N ARG A 15 -8.51 5.00 -8.65
CA ARG A 15 -9.50 5.09 -9.74
C ARG A 15 -9.98 6.53 -9.93
N ILE A 16 -10.23 7.27 -8.84
CA ILE A 16 -10.61 8.69 -8.89
C ILE A 16 -9.47 9.55 -9.45
N GLU A 17 -8.21 9.22 -9.11
CA GLU A 17 -7.01 9.88 -9.66
C GLU A 17 -6.73 9.54 -11.14
N GLY A 18 -7.53 8.67 -11.76
CA GLY A 18 -7.44 8.36 -13.19
C GLY A 18 -6.43 7.25 -13.55
N TYR A 19 -6.05 6.39 -12.60
CA TYR A 19 -5.27 5.19 -12.96
C TYR A 19 -6.04 4.28 -13.90
N SER A 20 -5.33 3.76 -14.90
CA SER A 20 -5.93 2.83 -15.86
C SER A 20 -6.38 1.54 -15.17
N PRO A 21 -7.44 0.87 -15.67
CA PRO A 21 -7.87 -0.43 -15.16
C PRO A 21 -6.75 -1.47 -15.18
N LEU A 22 -5.87 -1.42 -16.18
CA LEU A 22 -4.72 -2.31 -16.30
C LEU A 22 -3.71 -2.07 -15.17
N THR A 23 -3.40 -0.82 -14.87
CA THR A 23 -2.51 -0.46 -13.74
C THR A 23 -3.08 -0.96 -12.42
N LEU A 24 -4.38 -0.72 -12.16
CA LEU A 24 -5.04 -1.17 -10.94
C LEU A 24 -5.08 -2.69 -10.84
N LYS A 25 -5.30 -3.41 -11.95
CA LYS A 25 -5.23 -4.87 -11.99
C LYS A 25 -3.84 -5.38 -11.62
N MET A 26 -2.80 -4.78 -12.17
CA MET A 26 -1.42 -5.17 -11.87
C MET A 26 -1.03 -4.85 -10.42
N TYR A 27 -1.48 -3.71 -9.89
CA TYR A 27 -1.27 -3.35 -8.49
C TYR A 27 -2.04 -4.29 -7.56
N GLY A 28 -3.24 -4.73 -7.93
CA GLY A 28 -4.00 -5.72 -7.16
C GLY A 28 -3.26 -7.05 -7.07
N PHE A 29 -2.68 -7.50 -8.17
CA PHE A 29 -1.80 -8.68 -8.15
C PHE A 29 -0.59 -8.51 -7.21
N GLN A 30 0.03 -7.32 -7.17
CA GLN A 30 1.12 -7.08 -6.21
C GLN A 30 0.63 -7.06 -4.76
N CYS A 31 -0.58 -6.57 -4.50
CA CYS A 31 -1.19 -6.59 -3.18
C CYS A 31 -1.50 -8.02 -2.73
N ASP A 32 -2.03 -8.86 -3.62
CA ASP A 32 -2.26 -10.27 -3.34
C ASP A 32 -0.97 -11.00 -2.97
N LEU A 33 0.14 -10.67 -3.62
CA LEU A 33 1.44 -11.24 -3.29
C LEU A 33 1.95 -10.80 -1.92
N LEU A 34 1.78 -9.53 -1.56
CA LEU A 34 2.06 -9.06 -0.19
C LEU A 34 1.21 -9.82 0.83
N ARG A 35 -0.08 -9.97 0.57
CA ARG A 35 -1.02 -10.67 1.47
C ARG A 35 -0.71 -12.16 1.60
N ARG A 36 -0.26 -12.81 0.53
CA ARG A 36 0.20 -14.22 0.58
C ARG A 36 1.45 -14.38 1.44
N TYR A 37 2.33 -13.37 1.46
CA TYR A 37 3.57 -13.43 2.22
C TYR A 37 3.37 -13.05 3.70
N PHE A 38 2.66 -11.96 3.98
CA PHE A 38 2.46 -11.45 5.35
C PHE A 38 1.16 -11.89 6.02
N GLY A 39 0.24 -12.49 5.27
CA GLY A 39 -1.15 -12.63 5.70
C GLY A 39 -1.93 -11.32 5.55
N ASP A 40 -3.20 -11.36 5.96
CA ASP A 40 -4.02 -10.15 6.05
C ASP A 40 -3.81 -9.47 7.41
N THR A 41 -2.65 -8.84 7.56
CA THR A 41 -2.22 -8.20 8.81
C THR A 41 -2.59 -6.72 8.86
N LEU A 42 -2.41 -6.08 10.02
CA LEU A 42 -2.58 -4.64 10.15
C LEU A 42 -1.45 -3.90 9.42
N MET A 43 -1.81 -2.85 8.69
CA MET A 43 -0.82 -1.99 8.00
C MET A 43 0.24 -1.39 8.94
N GLY A 44 -0.11 -1.18 10.21
CA GLY A 44 0.82 -0.65 11.23
C GLY A 44 1.87 -1.64 11.70
N ASP A 45 1.66 -2.95 11.51
CA ASP A 45 2.60 -4.00 11.93
C ASP A 45 3.68 -4.25 10.87
N LEU A 46 3.48 -3.73 9.65
CA LEU A 46 4.41 -3.85 8.54
C LEU A 46 5.50 -2.78 8.64
N THR A 47 6.69 -3.19 9.07
CA THR A 47 7.86 -2.31 9.14
C THR A 47 8.61 -2.25 7.81
N THR A 48 9.44 -1.23 7.64
CA THR A 48 10.37 -1.14 6.50
C THR A 48 11.27 -2.36 6.38
N GLU A 49 11.68 -2.97 7.51
CA GLU A 49 12.55 -4.14 7.50
C GLU A 49 11.81 -5.39 7.00
N ASN A 50 10.55 -5.56 7.41
CA ASN A 50 9.68 -6.62 6.87
C ASN A 50 9.56 -6.50 5.35
N LEU A 51 9.35 -5.29 4.83
CA LEU A 51 9.21 -5.03 3.39
C LEU A 51 10.51 -5.29 2.61
N LYS A 52 11.68 -4.97 3.18
CA LYS A 52 12.97 -5.32 2.57
C LYS A 52 13.16 -6.82 2.52
N GLN A 53 12.86 -7.53 3.61
CA GLN A 53 12.98 -8.98 3.67
C GLN A 53 12.10 -9.64 2.59
N TYR A 54 10.84 -9.19 2.47
CA TYR A 54 9.95 -9.62 1.40
C TYR A 54 10.53 -9.37 0.00
N LEU A 55 11.12 -8.20 -0.25
CA LEU A 55 11.73 -7.89 -1.56
C LEU A 55 12.94 -8.77 -1.87
N ILE A 56 13.72 -9.16 -0.86
CA ILE A 56 14.85 -10.08 -1.02
C ILE A 56 14.34 -11.49 -1.32
N GLU A 57 13.48 -12.03 -0.46
CA GLU A 57 13.01 -13.43 -0.56
C GLU A 57 12.10 -13.65 -1.78
N ALA A 58 11.05 -12.82 -1.91
CA ALA A 58 10.07 -12.99 -2.98
C ALA A 58 10.50 -12.33 -4.29
N GLY A 59 11.58 -11.54 -4.29
CA GLY A 59 12.08 -10.78 -5.44
C GLY A 59 13.41 -11.25 -6.01
N GLY A 60 14.20 -12.05 -5.29
CA GLY A 60 15.57 -12.42 -5.70
C GLY A 60 15.70 -13.12 -7.06
N HIS A 61 14.65 -13.84 -7.47
CA HIS A 61 14.57 -14.54 -8.75
C HIS A 61 13.93 -13.74 -9.90
N LEU A 62 13.42 -12.53 -9.61
CA LEU A 62 12.66 -11.74 -10.58
C LEU A 62 13.57 -10.96 -11.53
N LYS A 63 13.09 -10.78 -12.76
CA LYS A 63 13.70 -9.82 -13.69
C LYS A 63 13.67 -8.40 -13.09
N PRO A 64 14.65 -7.54 -13.40
CA PRO A 64 14.71 -6.17 -12.86
C PRO A 64 13.43 -5.35 -13.09
N SER A 65 12.76 -5.52 -14.23
CA SER A 65 11.50 -4.83 -14.54
C SER A 65 10.35 -5.27 -13.61
N SER A 66 10.24 -6.57 -13.34
CA SER A 66 9.23 -7.12 -12.43
C SER A 66 9.47 -6.68 -10.99
N LEU A 67 10.73 -6.71 -10.54
CA LEU A 67 11.10 -6.21 -9.21
C LEU A 67 10.83 -4.71 -9.09
N GLY A 68 11.19 -3.93 -10.12
CA GLY A 68 10.93 -2.49 -10.17
C GLY A 68 9.44 -2.15 -10.07
N HIS A 69 8.57 -2.94 -10.71
CA HIS A 69 7.12 -2.81 -10.57
C HIS A 69 6.69 -3.06 -9.12
N ARG A 70 7.13 -4.17 -8.51
CA ARG A 70 6.79 -4.50 -7.12
C ARG A 70 7.22 -3.39 -6.15
N VAL A 71 8.44 -2.89 -6.28
CA VAL A 71 8.96 -1.78 -5.46
C VAL A 71 8.12 -0.51 -5.66
N ARG A 72 7.76 -0.18 -6.91
CA ARG A 72 6.93 0.99 -7.21
C ARG A 72 5.55 0.90 -6.55
N PHE A 73 4.93 -0.27 -6.64
CA PHE A 73 3.66 -0.53 -5.99
C PHE A 73 3.76 -0.37 -4.46
N ILE A 74 4.72 -1.05 -3.80
CA ILE A 74 4.92 -0.95 -2.34
C ILE A 74 5.11 0.51 -1.93
N LYS A 75 5.99 1.26 -2.60
CA LYS A 75 6.22 2.68 -2.27
C LYS A 75 4.95 3.51 -2.41
N SER A 76 4.20 3.33 -3.51
CA SER A 76 2.97 4.10 -3.74
C SER A 76 1.89 3.77 -2.71
N PHE A 77 1.73 2.48 -2.39
CA PHE A 77 0.71 1.99 -1.47
C PHE A 77 1.00 2.43 -0.02
N PHE A 78 2.23 2.23 0.45
CA PHE A 78 2.61 2.60 1.82
C PHE A 78 2.69 4.12 2.02
N LYS A 79 3.10 4.87 0.99
CA LYS A 79 3.02 6.33 1.01
C LYS A 79 1.58 6.80 1.18
N TRP A 80 0.64 6.24 0.41
CA TRP A 80 -0.78 6.59 0.54
C TRP A 80 -1.31 6.25 1.94
N THR A 81 -0.99 5.09 2.51
CA THR A 81 -1.43 4.75 3.87
C THR A 81 -0.84 5.67 4.96
N HIS A 82 0.37 6.18 4.74
CA HIS A 82 1.00 7.15 5.63
C HIS A 82 0.31 8.52 5.51
N GLU A 83 0.05 8.98 4.28
CA GLU A 83 -0.62 10.25 4.00
C GLU A 83 -2.06 10.27 4.53
N GLU A 84 -2.77 9.13 4.50
CA GLU A 84 -4.10 9.00 5.08
C GLU A 84 -4.10 8.92 6.62
N GLY A 85 -2.93 8.74 7.25
CA GLY A 85 -2.78 8.65 8.71
C GLY A 85 -3.06 7.26 9.29
N PHE A 86 -3.01 6.20 8.48
CA PHE A 86 -3.26 4.83 8.93
C PHE A 86 -2.02 4.10 9.43
N ILE A 87 -0.82 4.53 9.02
CA ILE A 87 0.44 4.10 9.61
C ILE A 87 0.89 5.24 10.53
N LEU A 88 0.60 5.10 11.82
CA LEU A 88 1.12 6.00 12.85
C LEU A 88 2.62 5.77 12.95
N ASN A 89 3.42 6.68 12.37
CA ASN A 89 4.77 6.89 12.87
C ASN A 89 4.66 7.12 14.38
N SER A 90 5.54 6.49 15.16
CA SER A 90 5.62 6.57 16.62
C SER A 90 5.99 7.96 17.17
N SER A 91 5.60 9.04 16.49
CA SER A 91 5.92 10.42 16.83
C SER A 91 4.93 11.45 16.27
N SER A 92 3.67 11.08 15.97
CA SER A 92 2.67 12.06 15.49
C SER A 92 1.28 11.84 16.09
N THR A 93 1.22 11.82 17.42
CA THR A 93 -0.01 12.16 18.15
C THR A 93 -0.32 13.64 17.91
N VAL A 94 -1.10 13.98 16.88
CA VAL A 94 -2.02 15.14 16.80
C VAL A 94 -2.48 15.38 15.36
N ALA A 95 -3.79 15.53 15.20
CA ALA A 95 -4.48 16.18 14.08
C ALA A 95 -4.56 15.43 12.73
N ARG A 96 -5.53 14.53 12.61
CA ARG A 96 -6.47 14.57 11.46
C ARG A 96 -7.79 13.83 11.70
N GLN A 97 -8.49 14.18 12.77
CA GLN A 97 -9.95 14.19 12.69
C GLN A 97 -10.36 15.40 11.82
N THR A 98 -11.43 15.28 11.05
CA THR A 98 -12.15 16.36 10.34
C THR A 98 -11.54 16.90 9.04
N LYS A 99 -12.00 16.37 7.91
CA LYS A 99 -12.67 17.20 6.88
C LYS A 99 -13.92 16.48 6.36
N SER A 100 -15.06 16.83 6.97
CA SER A 100 -16.37 16.72 6.35
C SER A 100 -16.33 17.51 5.04
N ARG A 101 -16.29 16.83 3.88
CA ARG A 101 -16.53 17.46 2.57
C ARG A 101 -18.04 17.73 2.46
N ARG A 102 -18.44 18.88 2.97
CA ARG A 102 -19.71 19.53 2.63
C ARG A 102 -19.56 20.06 1.19
N TRP A 103 -20.44 19.62 0.31
CA TRP A 103 -20.55 20.16 -1.04
C TRP A 103 -21.18 21.56 -0.94
N ALA A 104 -20.62 22.52 -1.67
CA ALA A 104 -21.23 23.79 -2.02
C ALA A 104 -21.22 23.88 -3.55
#